data_AF-A0A174VVD0-F1
#
_entry.id   AF-A0A174VVD0-F1
#
_cell.length_a   1.000
_cell.length_b   1.000
_cell.length_c   1.000
_cell.angle_alpha   90.00
_cell.angle_beta   90.00
_cell.angle_gamma   90.00
#
_symmetry.space_group_name_H-M   'P 1'
#
loop_
_entity.id
_entity.type
_entity.pdbx_description
1 polymer ?
#
loop_
_entity_poly.entity_id
_entity_poly.type
_entity_poly.pdbx_seq_one_letter_code
_entity_poly.pdbx_strand_id
1 'polypeptide(L)'
;MDTINGFINEHSEYKRYQVKDFIAFFKFRNNYERYTTDKLLEVYEKYIKANSDYSEYEQIYKSLSSKLAVNLINNTQLEIDLDIYTPDHKYCPKHTFVMKYEETEDTTTTIHVRVYSSVGLVKEYDMPAIGMTMQDLSNLIDKERNNYKSNK
;
A
#
# COMPACT_ATOMS: atom_id res chain seq x y z
N MET A 1 -19.41 9.24 5.77
CA MET A 1 -18.93 8.14 4.91
C MET A 1 -17.54 8.37 4.28
N ASP A 2 -17.01 9.60 4.13
CA ASP A 2 -15.72 9.84 3.42
C ASP A 2 -14.43 9.49 4.19
N THR A 3 -14.54 8.78 5.32
CA THR A 3 -13.40 8.31 6.13
C THR A 3 -13.52 6.81 6.35
N ILE A 4 -12.42 6.13 6.69
CA ILE A 4 -12.43 4.70 7.00
C ILE A 4 -13.42 4.39 8.14
N ASN A 5 -13.43 5.20 9.20
CA ASN A 5 -14.38 5.05 10.31
C ASN A 5 -15.83 5.23 9.85
N GLY A 6 -16.09 6.23 9.00
CA GLY A 6 -17.42 6.46 8.44
C GLY A 6 -17.90 5.26 7.63
N PHE A 7 -17.04 4.67 6.80
CA PHE A 7 -17.35 3.48 6.02
C PHE A 7 -17.63 2.27 6.91
N ILE A 8 -16.76 1.96 7.89
CA ILE A 8 -16.90 0.80 8.77
C ILE A 8 -18.18 0.88 9.62
N ASN A 9 -18.56 2.08 10.06
CA ASN A 9 -19.80 2.28 10.82
C ASN A 9 -21.04 1.91 9.99
N GLU A 10 -21.01 2.13 8.67
CA GLU A 10 -22.10 1.81 7.76
C GLU A 10 -21.99 0.37 7.22
N HIS A 11 -20.78 -0.18 7.17
CA HIS A 11 -20.45 -1.51 6.65
C HIS A 11 -19.62 -2.33 7.66
N SER A 12 -20.25 -2.68 8.78
CA SER A 12 -19.63 -3.40 9.89
C SER A 12 -19.11 -4.81 9.54
N GLU A 13 -19.52 -5.35 8.39
CA GLU A 13 -19.02 -6.60 7.82
C GLU A 13 -17.54 -6.52 7.41
N TYR A 14 -17.03 -5.32 7.13
CA TYR A 14 -15.63 -5.11 6.79
C TYR A 14 -14.81 -4.68 8.00
N LYS A 15 -13.62 -5.26 8.10
CA LYS A 15 -12.61 -4.90 9.07
C LYS A 15 -11.78 -3.73 8.54
N ARG A 16 -11.29 -2.90 9.46
CA ARG A 16 -10.46 -1.73 9.14
C ARG A 16 -9.27 -2.05 8.22
N TYR A 17 -8.59 -3.18 8.43
CA TYR A 17 -7.46 -3.54 7.58
C TYR A 17 -7.87 -3.84 6.13
N GLN A 18 -9.04 -4.44 5.89
CA GLN A 18 -9.53 -4.73 4.54
C GLN A 18 -9.75 -3.43 3.75
N VAL A 19 -10.31 -2.41 4.41
CA VAL A 19 -10.52 -1.09 3.83
C VAL A 19 -9.20 -0.37 3.58
N LYS A 20 -8.24 -0.47 4.51
CA LYS A 20 -6.89 0.08 4.32
C LYS A 20 -6.16 -0.56 3.14
N ASP A 21 -6.20 -1.88 3.02
CA ASP A 21 -5.58 -2.63 1.93
C ASP A 21 -6.23 -2.27 0.58
N PHE A 22 -7.56 -2.15 0.54
CA PHE A 22 -8.30 -1.65 -0.62
C PHE A 22 -7.83 -0.24 -1.04
N ILE A 23 -7.72 0.70 -0.10
CA ILE A 23 -7.27 2.08 -0.37
C ILE A 23 -5.81 2.07 -0.85
N ALA A 24 -4.94 1.34 -0.17
CA ALA A 24 -3.53 1.20 -0.51
C ALA A 24 -3.34 0.62 -1.92
N PHE A 25 -4.12 -0.40 -2.28
CA PHE A 25 -4.12 -0.98 -3.62
C PHE A 25 -4.39 0.07 -4.68
N PHE A 26 -5.47 0.84 -4.56
CA PHE A 26 -5.79 1.87 -5.54
C PHE A 26 -4.72 2.95 -5.55
N LYS A 27 -4.33 3.51 -4.40
CA LYS A 27 -3.25 4.51 -4.35
C LYS A 27 -2.00 4.02 -5.09
N PHE A 28 -1.52 2.82 -4.82
CA PHE A 28 -0.35 2.25 -5.50
C PHE A 28 -0.54 2.11 -7.02
N ARG A 29 -1.75 1.74 -7.49
CA ARG A 29 -2.06 1.62 -8.93
C ARG A 29 -2.13 2.95 -9.67
N ASN A 30 -2.17 4.06 -8.95
CA ASN A 30 -2.12 5.41 -9.51
C ASN A 30 -0.93 6.21 -8.97
N ASN A 31 0.17 5.53 -8.60
CA ASN A 31 1.40 6.16 -8.11
C ASN A 31 1.16 7.15 -6.95
N TYR A 32 0.18 6.83 -6.10
CA TYR A 32 -0.30 7.64 -4.98
C TYR A 32 -0.83 9.04 -5.37
N GLU A 33 -1.11 9.27 -6.66
CA GLU A 33 -1.76 10.48 -7.15
C GLU A 33 -3.28 10.44 -6.94
N ARG A 34 -3.91 11.62 -7.02
CA ARG A 34 -5.36 11.75 -6.85
C ARG A 34 -6.12 11.02 -7.95
N TYR A 35 -7.18 10.33 -7.55
CA TYR A 35 -8.13 9.67 -8.43
C TYR A 35 -9.20 10.63 -8.95
N THR A 36 -9.55 10.45 -10.22
CA THR A 36 -10.86 10.81 -10.78
C THR A 36 -11.76 9.58 -10.80
N THR A 37 -13.07 9.76 -11.03
CA THR A 37 -14.01 8.63 -11.21
C THR A 37 -13.63 7.74 -12.38
N ASP A 38 -13.18 8.35 -13.49
CA ASP A 38 -12.82 7.63 -14.71
C ASP A 38 -11.55 6.80 -14.50
N LYS A 39 -10.54 7.38 -13.83
CA LYS A 39 -9.31 6.65 -13.51
C LYS A 39 -9.58 5.50 -12.53
N LEU A 40 -10.49 5.70 -11.59
CA LEU A 40 -10.89 4.67 -10.64
C LEU A 40 -11.56 3.50 -11.38
N LEU A 41 -12.47 3.79 -12.31
CA LEU A 41 -13.13 2.79 -13.13
C LEU A 41 -12.12 2.02 -13.98
N GLU A 42 -11.19 2.71 -14.65
CA GLU A 42 -10.14 2.07 -15.46
C GLU A 42 -9.33 1.05 -14.63
N VAL A 43 -8.89 1.42 -13.43
CA VAL A 43 -8.12 0.53 -12.55
C VAL A 43 -8.97 -0.63 -12.04
N TYR A 44 -10.22 -0.37 -11.66
CA TYR A 44 -11.16 -1.41 -11.25
C TYR A 44 -11.38 -2.44 -12.37
N GLU A 45 -11.69 -2.00 -13.58
CA GLU A 45 -11.95 -2.89 -14.72
C GLU A 45 -10.72 -3.69 -15.13
N LYS A 46 -9.54 -3.09 -15.03
CA LYS A 46 -8.28 -3.74 -15.43
C LYS A 46 -7.80 -4.80 -14.45
N TYR A 47 -7.96 -4.57 -13.14
CA TYR A 47 -7.30 -5.41 -12.13
C TYR A 47 -8.27 -6.21 -11.23
N ILE A 48 -9.45 -5.66 -10.95
CA ILE A 48 -10.37 -6.22 -9.95
C ILE A 48 -11.54 -6.96 -10.60
N LYS A 49 -12.17 -6.35 -11.60
CA LYS A 49 -13.36 -6.89 -12.25
C LYS A 49 -13.10 -8.30 -12.79
N ALA A 50 -13.94 -9.25 -12.38
CA ALA A 50 -13.84 -10.66 -12.76
C ALA A 50 -12.52 -11.36 -12.35
N ASN A 51 -11.80 -10.83 -11.35
CA ASN A 51 -10.64 -11.48 -10.77
C ASN A 51 -10.97 -12.00 -9.36
N SER A 52 -11.02 -13.33 -9.20
CA SER A 52 -11.35 -13.98 -7.94
C SER A 52 -10.41 -13.61 -6.80
N ASP A 53 -9.14 -13.32 -7.11
CA ASP A 53 -8.12 -12.96 -6.12
C ASP A 53 -8.43 -11.61 -5.46
N TYR A 54 -9.24 -10.77 -6.11
CA TYR A 54 -9.67 -9.46 -5.62
C TYR A 54 -11.18 -9.40 -5.33
N SER A 55 -11.81 -10.55 -5.09
CA SER A 55 -13.26 -10.62 -4.80
C SER A 55 -13.67 -9.75 -3.61
N GLU A 56 -12.84 -9.64 -2.58
CA GLU A 56 -13.06 -8.72 -1.45
C GLU A 56 -13.05 -7.25 -1.89
N TYR A 57 -12.08 -6.85 -2.72
CA TYR A 57 -11.99 -5.47 -3.21
C TYR A 57 -13.15 -5.14 -4.16
N GLU A 58 -13.63 -6.12 -4.93
CA GLU A 58 -14.82 -5.98 -5.76
C GLU A 58 -16.07 -5.76 -4.90
N GLN A 59 -16.21 -6.46 -3.77
CA GLN A 59 -17.33 -6.26 -2.84
C GLN A 59 -17.30 -4.87 -2.21
N ILE A 60 -16.13 -4.42 -1.70
CA ILE A 60 -15.96 -3.07 -1.16
C ILE A 60 -16.28 -2.02 -2.24
N TYR A 61 -15.72 -2.17 -3.45
CA TYR A 61 -16.00 -1.25 -4.55
C TYR A 61 -17.49 -1.15 -4.88
N LYS A 62 -18.19 -2.28 -4.97
CA LYS A 62 -19.63 -2.33 -5.28
C LYS A 62 -20.53 -1.81 -4.15
N SER A 63 -20.03 -1.78 -2.91
CA SER A 63 -20.74 -1.18 -1.77
C SER A 63 -20.71 0.35 -1.78
N LEU A 64 -19.85 0.96 -2.61
CA LEU A 64 -19.64 2.40 -2.68
C LEU A 64 -20.18 2.99 -3.99
N SER A 65 -20.68 4.24 -3.95
CA SER A 65 -20.78 5.02 -5.18
C SER A 65 -19.39 5.42 -5.67
N SER A 66 -19.21 5.61 -6.98
CA SER A 66 -17.91 6.01 -7.54
C SER A 66 -17.36 7.29 -6.91
N LYS A 67 -18.22 8.26 -6.57
CA LYS A 67 -17.83 9.50 -5.90
C LYS A 67 -17.30 9.25 -4.49
N LEU A 68 -17.98 8.41 -3.72
CA LEU A 68 -17.56 8.06 -2.35
C LEU A 68 -16.26 7.27 -2.36
N ALA A 69 -16.08 6.32 -3.28
CA ALA A 69 -14.84 5.59 -3.42
C ALA A 69 -13.66 6.53 -3.75
N VAL A 70 -13.84 7.45 -4.70
CA VAL A 70 -12.83 8.47 -5.02
C VAL A 70 -12.51 9.34 -3.80
N ASN A 71 -13.53 9.82 -3.07
CA ASN A 71 -13.32 10.63 -1.87
C ASN A 71 -12.54 9.86 -0.80
N LEU A 72 -12.95 8.63 -0.50
CA LEU A 72 -12.31 7.77 0.50
C LEU A 72 -10.83 7.56 0.16
N ILE A 73 -10.52 7.22 -1.10
CA ILE A 73 -9.14 6.98 -1.56
C ILE A 73 -8.31 8.27 -1.53
N ASN A 74 -8.87 9.40 -1.98
CA ASN A 74 -8.13 10.66 -2.08
C ASN A 74 -7.90 11.33 -0.73
N ASN A 75 -8.84 11.19 0.22
CA ASN A 75 -8.80 11.90 1.49
C ASN A 75 -8.15 11.09 2.61
N THR A 76 -8.00 9.78 2.45
CA THR A 76 -7.24 8.95 3.40
C THR A 76 -5.74 9.11 3.13
N GLN A 77 -4.96 9.48 4.13
CA GLN A 77 -3.49 9.39 4.09
C GLN A 77 -3.02 8.12 4.78
N LEU A 78 -1.92 7.56 4.28
CA LEU A 78 -1.36 6.33 4.83
C LEU A 78 0.06 6.54 5.35
N GLU A 79 0.35 5.89 6.46
CA GLU A 79 1.69 5.57 6.89
C GLU A 79 2.01 4.16 6.37
N ILE A 80 3.09 4.03 5.61
CA ILE A 80 3.45 2.79 4.93
C ILE A 80 4.76 2.27 5.49
N ASP A 81 4.70 1.21 6.27
CA ASP A 81 5.89 0.48 6.70
C ASP A 81 6.37 -0.42 5.56
N LEU A 82 7.57 -0.19 5.04
CA LEU A 82 8.23 -1.05 4.07
C LEU A 82 9.46 -1.73 4.70
N ASP A 83 9.27 -2.96 5.17
CA ASP A 83 10.33 -3.79 5.74
C ASP A 83 11.01 -4.58 4.62
N ILE A 84 12.30 -4.33 4.37
CA ILE A 84 13.10 -4.99 3.33
C ILE A 84 14.08 -5.95 4.01
N TYR A 85 14.12 -7.20 3.55
CA TYR A 85 15.00 -8.23 4.08
C TYR A 85 16.18 -8.49 3.14
N THR A 86 17.40 -8.27 3.63
CA THR A 86 18.63 -8.63 2.90
C THR A 86 18.76 -10.15 2.79
N PRO A 87 19.53 -10.67 1.81
CA PRO A 87 19.65 -12.12 1.58
C PRO A 87 20.09 -12.96 2.79
N ASP A 88 20.85 -12.38 3.71
CA ASP A 88 21.32 -13.04 4.94
C ASP A 88 20.30 -13.00 6.09
N HIS A 89 19.18 -12.29 5.95
CA HIS A 89 18.13 -12.25 6.96
C HIS A 89 17.35 -13.58 7.03
N LYS A 90 17.05 -14.07 8.24
CA LYS A 90 16.35 -15.35 8.48
C LYS A 90 14.98 -15.49 7.77
N TYR A 91 14.31 -14.38 7.50
CA TYR A 91 13.02 -14.35 6.80
C TYR A 91 13.14 -14.17 5.28
N CYS A 92 14.32 -13.79 4.75
CA CYS A 92 14.51 -13.54 3.33
C CYS A 92 14.13 -14.72 2.41
N PRO A 93 14.37 -16.00 2.77
CA PRO A 93 13.97 -17.11 1.91
C PRO A 93 12.46 -17.22 1.65
N LYS A 94 11.64 -16.57 2.48
CA LYS A 94 10.17 -16.59 2.36
C LYS A 94 9.59 -15.23 1.92
N HIS A 95 10.23 -14.14 2.31
CA HIS A 95 9.76 -12.78 2.03
C HIS A 95 10.95 -11.87 1.70
N THR A 96 10.93 -11.23 0.53
CA THR A 96 11.92 -10.21 0.16
C THR A 96 11.62 -8.87 0.83
N PHE A 97 10.35 -8.59 1.08
CA PHE A 97 9.88 -7.44 1.83
C PHE A 97 8.49 -7.71 2.44
N VAL A 98 8.06 -6.86 3.36
CA VAL A 98 6.69 -6.79 3.89
C VAL A 98 6.25 -5.34 3.85
N MET A 99 5.01 -5.10 3.41
CA MET A 99 4.37 -3.79 3.48
C MET A 99 3.20 -3.83 4.44
N LYS A 100 3.06 -2.79 5.28
CA LYS A 100 1.89 -2.58 6.13
C LYS A 100 1.40 -1.15 5.97
N TYR A 101 0.09 -0.98 6.11
CA TYR A 101 -0.58 0.30 5.92
C TYR A 101 -1.33 0.68 7.19
N GLU A 102 -1.08 1.87 7.69
CA GLU A 102 -1.87 2.51 8.74
C GLU A 102 -2.45 3.83 8.24
N GLU A 103 -3.62 4.21 8.75
CA GLU A 103 -4.19 5.53 8.47
C GLU A 103 -3.46 6.57 9.33
N THR A 104 -3.11 7.70 8.74
CA THR A 104 -2.45 8.81 9.43
C THR A 104 -3.21 10.11 9.25
N GLU A 105 -3.08 10.99 10.25
CA GLU A 105 -3.57 12.38 10.19
C GLU A 105 -2.57 13.33 9.49
N ASP A 106 -1.42 12.82 9.08
CA ASP A 106 -0.44 13.61 8.32
C ASP A 106 -1.03 14.09 6.99
N THR A 107 -0.41 15.12 6.43
CA THR A 107 -0.79 15.77 5.18
C THR A 107 -0.39 14.99 3.94
N THR A 108 0.58 14.07 4.05
CA THR A 108 1.04 13.24 2.93
C THR A 108 1.14 11.77 3.30
N THR A 109 1.04 10.91 2.29
CA THR A 109 1.33 9.48 2.45
C THR A 109 2.84 9.25 2.42
N THR A 110 3.38 8.70 3.50
CA THR A 110 4.82 8.52 3.74
C THR A 110 5.16 7.03 3.81
N ILE A 111 6.29 6.65 3.23
CA ILE A 111 6.85 5.31 3.31
C ILE A 111 8.03 5.33 4.27
N HIS A 112 7.92 4.58 5.35
CA HIS A 112 8.98 4.29 6.32
C HIS A 112 9.73 3.05 5.87
N VAL A 113 10.89 3.24 5.27
CA VAL A 113 11.71 2.15 4.75
C VAL A 113 12.64 1.64 5.85
N ARG A 114 12.54 0.35 6.17
CA ARG A 114 13.39 -0.32 7.17
C ARG A 114 14.09 -1.51 6.54
N VAL A 115 15.42 -1.54 6.58
CA VAL A 115 16.22 -2.62 5.99
C VAL A 115 16.78 -3.50 7.10
N TYR A 116 16.46 -4.78 7.08
CA TYR A 116 16.86 -5.77 8.07
C TYR A 116 17.82 -6.81 7.50
N SER A 117 18.89 -7.06 8.22
CA SER A 117 19.87 -8.12 7.95
C SER A 117 19.99 -9.13 9.09
N SER A 118 20.89 -10.10 8.97
CA SER A 118 21.13 -11.09 10.03
C SER A 118 21.44 -10.46 11.40
N VAL A 119 21.93 -9.22 11.45
CA VAL A 119 22.26 -8.49 12.68
C VAL A 119 21.14 -7.56 13.19
N GLY A 120 20.00 -7.49 12.50
CA GLY A 120 18.87 -6.62 12.85
C GLY A 120 18.67 -5.46 11.87
N LEU A 121 18.11 -4.35 12.36
CA LEU A 121 17.88 -3.13 11.56
C LEU A 121 19.22 -2.47 11.20
N VAL A 122 19.48 -2.30 9.91
CA VAL A 122 20.74 -1.72 9.42
C VAL A 122 20.56 -0.37 8.73
N LYS A 123 19.34 -0.03 8.33
CA LYS A 123 19.03 1.25 7.69
C LYS A 123 17.54 1.57 7.87
N GLU A 124 17.25 2.84 8.12
CA GLU A 124 15.89 3.37 8.26
C GLU A 124 15.83 4.79 7.68
N TYR A 125 14.79 5.08 6.89
CA TYR A 125 14.53 6.43 6.38
C TYR A 125 13.10 6.56 5.86
N ASP A 126 12.64 7.81 5.83
CA ASP A 126 11.30 8.16 5.35
C ASP A 126 11.37 8.72 3.94
N MET A 127 10.35 8.46 3.14
CA MET A 127 10.21 9.06 1.81
C MET A 127 8.74 9.26 1.42
N PRO A 128 8.43 10.28 0.60
CA PRO A 128 7.07 10.46 0.10
C PRO A 128 6.68 9.34 -0.86
N ALA A 129 5.43 8.89 -0.81
CA ALA A 129 4.91 7.88 -1.72
C ALA A 129 4.45 8.46 -3.07
N ILE A 130 4.13 9.76 -3.12
CA ILE A 130 3.58 10.39 -4.33
C ILE A 130 4.55 10.29 -5.52
N GLY A 131 4.03 9.85 -6.67
CA GLY A 131 4.81 9.60 -7.88
C GLY A 131 5.55 8.26 -7.89
N MET A 132 5.54 7.48 -6.80
CA MET A 132 6.22 6.18 -6.76
C MET A 132 5.48 5.14 -7.60
N THR A 133 6.15 4.65 -8.65
CA THR A 133 5.64 3.57 -9.48
C THR A 133 5.97 2.18 -8.90
N MET A 134 5.33 1.14 -9.44
CA MET A 134 5.70 -0.25 -9.13
C MET A 134 7.18 -0.54 -9.45
N GLN A 135 7.69 0.03 -10.53
CA GLN A 135 9.08 -0.18 -10.95
C GLN A 135 10.04 0.53 -9.99
N ASP A 136 9.69 1.72 -9.51
CA ASP A 136 10.50 2.44 -8.53
C ASP A 136 10.58 1.68 -7.21
N LEU A 137 9.46 1.13 -6.73
CA LEU A 137 9.43 0.29 -5.53
C LEU A 137 10.29 -0.98 -5.71
N SER A 138 10.17 -1.66 -6.86
CA SER A 138 11.00 -2.83 -7.16
C SER A 138 12.49 -2.48 -7.19
N ASN A 139 12.84 -1.39 -7.87
CA ASN A 139 14.22 -0.91 -7.95
C ASN A 139 14.77 -0.53 -6.57
N LEU A 140 13.94 0.09 -5.72
CA LEU A 140 14.29 0.43 -4.34
C LEU A 140 14.61 -0.83 -3.54
N ILE A 141 13.71 -1.83 -3.57
CA ILE A 141 13.90 -3.10 -2.86
C ILE A 141 15.17 -3.79 -3.34
N ASP A 142 15.39 -3.91 -4.65
CA ASP A 142 16.57 -4.57 -5.19
C ASP A 142 17.86 -3.81 -4.83
N LYS A 143 17.83 -2.49 -4.88
CA LYS A 143 18.96 -1.64 -4.48
C LYS A 143 19.31 -1.84 -3.01
N GLU A 144 18.33 -1.80 -2.11
CA GLU A 144 18.57 -1.94 -0.67
C GLU A 144 19.01 -3.37 -0.31
N ARG A 145 18.52 -4.39 -1.02
CA ARG A 145 18.93 -5.80 -0.81
C ARG A 145 20.32 -6.10 -1.35
N ASN A 146 20.67 -5.61 -2.54
CA ASN A 146 21.91 -5.99 -3.24
C ASN A 146 23.12 -5.14 -2.82
N ASN A 147 22.91 -3.91 -2.35
CA ASN A 147 24.00 -3.07 -1.85
C ASN A 147 24.46 -3.47 -0.45
N TYR A 148 23.72 -4.34 0.25
CA TYR A 148 24.17 -4.90 1.52
C TYR A 148 25.27 -5.95 1.28
N LYS A 149 26.52 -5.48 1.18
CA LYS A 149 27.68 -6.33 1.37
C LYS A 149 27.85 -6.52 2.86
N SER A 150 27.53 -7.72 3.35
CA SER A 150 28.01 -8.17 4.66
C SER A 150 29.52 -7.98 4.66
N ASN A 151 30.01 -7.01 5.44
CA ASN A 151 31.43 -6.92 5.75
C ASN A 151 31.76 -8.22 6.52
N LYS A 152 32.23 -9.22 5.78
CA LYS A 152 32.92 -10.38 6.34
C LYS A 152 34.27 -9.95 6.88
#